data_AF-J9UDA4-F1
#
_entry.id   AF-J9UDA4-F1
#
_cell.length_a   1.000
_cell.length_b   1.000
_cell.length_c   1.000
_cell.angle_alpha   90.00
_cell.angle_beta   90.00
_cell.angle_gamma   90.00
#
_symmetry.space_group_name_H-M   'P 1'
#
loop_
_entity.id
_entity.type
_entity.pdbx_description
1 polymer ?
#
loop_
_entity_poly.entity_id
_entity_poly.type
_entity_poly.pdbx_seq_one_letter_code
_entity_poly.pdbx_strand_id
1 'polypeptide(L)'
;MYELLLALKIIDNDYINYSKIKIPYMEELKIIDIINNNFNYLDIYSSDRLNTEKLIKFIDSRFGLKCEFNSCLDGSILGFIAMKKSKIFISNKLEYDDPRWRFTFAHEIGHFILHRSYLEKYIDFFEDKVTDIIFESDIIPRNINKRMEIQANLFASNLLINNLCLEAQWSNFKKQYFIVEDYLFLDNQKINKNRAKLLVEYIGHNFNVSKQVAIIKLMKNQILDLDKSIFTKKMNNIFSVEDYFIDMVYKSYCYINNNLYI
;
A
#
# COMPACT_ATOMS: atom_id res chain seq x y z
N MET A 1 9.14 -33.68 22.55
CA MET A 1 8.52 -33.66 21.20
C MET A 1 9.17 -32.59 20.31
N TYR A 2 9.25 -31.34 20.75
CA TYR A 2 9.85 -30.23 19.99
C TYR A 2 11.37 -30.38 19.78
N GLU A 3 12.12 -30.70 20.83
CA GLU A 3 13.56 -30.99 20.74
C GLU A 3 13.86 -32.20 19.83
N LEU A 4 12.91 -33.14 19.74
CA LEU A 4 13.01 -34.31 18.85
C LEU A 4 12.87 -33.90 17.37
N LEU A 5 11.97 -32.97 17.04
CA LEU A 5 11.78 -32.46 15.67
C LEU A 5 12.99 -31.66 15.18
N LEU A 6 13.63 -30.89 16.08
CA LEU A 6 14.90 -30.20 15.84
C LEU A 6 16.06 -31.19 15.60
N ALA A 7 16.19 -32.20 16.47
CA ALA A 7 17.24 -33.22 16.34
C ALA A 7 17.09 -34.05 15.05
N LEU A 8 15.87 -34.26 14.58
CA LEU A 8 15.56 -34.95 13.34
C LEU A 8 15.69 -34.05 12.09
N LYS A 9 16.07 -32.77 12.23
CA LYS A 9 16.12 -31.76 11.14
C LYS A 9 14.80 -31.64 10.35
N ILE A 10 13.68 -31.93 11.01
CA ILE A 10 12.35 -31.79 10.40
C ILE A 10 11.93 -30.32 10.36
N ILE A 11 12.43 -29.52 11.31
CA ILE A 11 12.23 -28.07 11.39
C ILE A 11 13.59 -27.42 11.64
N ASP A 12 13.93 -26.42 10.84
CA ASP A 12 15.19 -25.68 11.00
C ASP A 12 15.12 -24.69 12.17
N ASN A 13 16.26 -24.47 12.81
CA ASN A 13 16.41 -23.55 13.95
C ASN A 13 15.99 -22.10 13.58
N ASP A 14 16.13 -21.77 12.30
CA ASP A 14 15.73 -20.47 11.73
C ASP A 14 14.20 -20.30 11.80
N TYR A 15 13.42 -21.32 11.41
CA TYR A 15 11.94 -21.33 11.50
C TYR A 15 11.43 -21.03 12.91
N ILE A 16 12.13 -21.53 13.92
CA ILE A 16 11.81 -21.33 15.33
C ILE A 16 12.02 -19.88 15.75
N ASN A 17 13.06 -19.23 15.25
CA ASN A 17 13.30 -17.81 15.52
C ASN A 17 12.29 -16.92 14.81
N TYR A 18 11.83 -17.28 13.60
CA TYR A 18 10.78 -16.54 12.90
C TYR A 18 9.41 -16.63 13.56
N SER A 19 9.09 -17.77 14.17
CA SER A 19 7.85 -17.94 14.95
C SER A 19 7.74 -17.01 16.18
N LYS A 20 8.87 -16.44 16.63
CA LYS A 20 8.94 -15.50 17.76
C LYS A 20 8.74 -14.04 17.36
N ILE A 21 8.82 -13.70 16.07
CA ILE A 21 8.58 -12.34 15.60
C ILE A 21 7.12 -11.99 15.93
N LYS A 22 6.90 -10.84 16.57
CA LYS A 22 5.57 -10.34 16.88
C LYS A 22 5.41 -8.94 16.31
N ILE A 23 4.70 -8.84 15.20
CA ILE A 23 4.27 -7.55 14.64
C ILE A 23 2.89 -7.23 15.19
N PRO A 24 2.72 -6.15 15.99
CA PRO A 24 1.43 -5.81 16.54
C PRO A 24 0.45 -5.40 15.44
N TYR A 25 -0.84 -5.61 15.67
CA TYR A 25 -1.86 -4.93 14.86
C TYR A 25 -1.73 -3.41 15.06
N MET A 26 -1.97 -2.67 13.98
CA MET A 26 -1.91 -1.22 13.98
C MET A 26 -3.14 -0.72 13.25
N GLU A 27 -3.95 0.07 13.95
CA GLU A 27 -5.06 0.79 13.34
C GLU A 27 -4.53 1.81 12.33
N GLU A 28 -5.31 2.07 11.29
CA GLU A 28 -4.90 3.01 10.25
C GLU A 28 -4.68 4.43 10.77
N LEU A 29 -5.46 4.90 11.74
CA LEU A 29 -5.25 6.21 12.36
C LEU A 29 -3.85 6.32 12.98
N LYS A 30 -3.39 5.25 13.63
CA LYS A 30 -2.03 5.20 14.18
C LYS A 30 -0.95 5.21 13.09
N ILE A 31 -1.20 4.59 11.93
CA ILE A 31 -0.28 4.68 10.77
C ILE A 31 -0.24 6.12 10.25
N ILE A 32 -1.39 6.79 10.16
CA ILE A 32 -1.47 8.20 9.76
C ILE A 32 -0.71 9.09 10.74
N ASP A 33 -0.85 8.86 12.05
CA ASP A 33 -0.10 9.60 13.07
C ASP A 33 1.42 9.39 12.93
N ILE A 34 1.86 8.15 12.66
CA ILE A 34 3.27 7.86 12.40
C ILE A 34 3.75 8.62 11.16
N ILE A 35 2.95 8.68 10.08
CA ILE A 35 3.30 9.47 8.89
C ILE A 35 3.44 10.94 9.26
N ASN A 36 2.45 11.53 9.93
CA ASN A 36 2.46 12.96 10.28
C ASN A 36 3.61 13.33 11.24
N ASN A 37 4.02 12.43 12.14
CA ASN A 37 5.13 12.64 13.06
C ASN A 37 6.50 12.49 12.39
N ASN A 38 6.60 11.64 11.36
CA ASN A 38 7.87 11.35 10.68
C ASN A 38 8.11 12.19 9.44
N PHE A 39 7.07 12.73 8.82
CA PHE A 39 7.15 13.43 7.55
C PHE A 39 6.48 14.79 7.65
N ASN A 40 7.27 15.85 7.45
CA ASN A 40 6.73 17.19 7.35
C ASN A 40 6.17 17.41 5.94
N TYR A 41 4.92 17.86 5.86
CA TYR A 41 4.21 18.08 4.62
C TYR A 41 4.99 18.95 3.61
N LEU A 42 5.50 20.10 4.05
CA LEU A 42 6.18 21.05 3.16
C LEU A 42 7.49 20.50 2.59
N ASP A 43 8.10 19.56 3.32
CA ASP A 43 9.39 18.98 2.98
C ASP A 43 9.27 17.90 1.91
N ILE A 44 8.12 17.21 1.78
CA ILE A 44 7.95 16.08 0.85
C ILE A 44 6.83 16.24 -0.18
N TYR A 45 5.91 17.19 -0.01
CA TYR A 45 4.84 17.45 -0.98
C TYR A 45 5.14 18.70 -1.84
N SER A 46 4.56 18.73 -3.04
CA SER A 46 4.48 19.91 -3.90
C SER A 46 3.03 20.12 -4.28
N SER A 47 2.44 21.22 -3.79
CA SER A 47 0.99 21.42 -3.76
C SER A 47 0.32 20.27 -3.00
N ASP A 48 -0.53 19.46 -3.65
CA ASP A 48 -1.25 18.33 -3.03
C ASP A 48 -0.64 16.95 -3.37
N ARG A 49 0.42 16.92 -4.17
CA ARG A 49 1.05 15.67 -4.65
C ARG A 49 2.36 15.41 -3.93
N LEU A 50 2.55 14.18 -3.48
CA LEU A 50 3.83 13.72 -2.95
C LEU A 50 4.93 13.85 -4.02
N ASN A 51 5.96 14.63 -3.73
CA ASN A 51 7.07 14.87 -4.64
C ASN A 51 8.18 13.85 -4.39
N THR A 52 8.41 12.98 -5.36
CA THR A 52 9.34 11.85 -5.25
C THR A 52 10.77 12.29 -4.96
N GLU A 53 11.27 13.31 -5.66
CA GLU A 53 12.63 13.84 -5.46
C GLU A 53 12.83 14.42 -4.05
N LYS A 54 11.84 15.19 -3.57
CA LYS A 54 11.84 15.72 -2.22
C LYS A 54 11.82 14.60 -1.19
N LEU A 55 10.96 13.60 -1.39
CA LEU A 55 10.84 12.45 -0.49
C LEU A 55 12.18 11.67 -0.40
N ILE A 56 12.83 11.39 -1.52
CA ILE A 56 14.13 10.71 -1.56
C ILE A 56 15.18 11.47 -0.74
N LYS A 57 15.28 12.79 -0.95
CA LYS A 57 16.21 13.64 -0.19
C LYS A 57 15.86 13.66 1.30
N PHE A 58 14.57 13.73 1.63
CA PHE A 58 14.10 13.75 3.01
C PHE A 58 14.43 12.45 3.74
N ILE A 59 14.12 11.28 3.16
CA ILE A 59 14.37 9.99 3.82
C ILE A 59 15.86 9.69 3.96
N ASP A 60 16.68 10.11 3.00
CA ASP A 60 18.13 10.00 3.10
C ASP A 60 18.65 10.88 4.26
N SER A 61 18.31 12.16 4.26
CA SER A 61 18.77 13.10 5.29
C SER A 61 18.28 12.77 6.70
N ARG A 62 17.04 12.31 6.85
CA ARG A 62 16.42 12.06 8.16
C ARG A 62 16.70 10.67 8.71
N PHE A 63 16.74 9.65 7.84
CA PHE A 63 16.82 8.26 8.26
C PHE A 63 18.08 7.54 7.78
N GLY A 64 18.93 8.18 6.96
CA GLY A 64 20.04 7.52 6.27
C GLY A 64 19.57 6.47 5.27
N LEU A 65 18.30 6.54 4.83
CA LEU A 65 17.69 5.56 3.95
C LEU A 65 18.07 5.85 2.50
N LYS A 66 18.96 5.05 1.93
CA LYS A 66 19.41 5.17 0.54
C LYS A 66 18.44 4.46 -0.40
N CYS A 67 18.46 4.88 -1.67
CA CYS A 67 17.66 4.25 -2.71
C CYS A 67 18.55 3.83 -3.89
N GLU A 68 18.26 2.67 -4.45
CA GLU A 68 18.76 2.22 -5.74
C GLU A 68 17.58 1.89 -6.63
N PHE A 69 17.49 2.58 -7.75
CA PHE A 69 16.42 2.42 -8.72
C PHE A 69 16.96 1.72 -9.96
N ASN A 70 16.05 1.09 -10.71
CA ASN A 70 16.38 0.31 -11.89
C ASN A 70 17.28 -0.90 -11.60
N SER A 71 17.14 -1.49 -10.42
CA SER A 71 17.84 -2.73 -10.09
C SER A 71 17.27 -3.89 -10.91
N CYS A 72 18.15 -4.76 -11.40
CA CYS A 72 17.73 -5.99 -12.07
C CYS A 72 17.30 -6.99 -11.00
N LEU A 73 16.00 -7.05 -10.72
CA LEU A 73 15.42 -7.93 -9.71
C LEU A 73 14.81 -9.17 -10.36
N ASP A 74 15.06 -10.32 -9.75
CA ASP A 74 14.60 -11.61 -10.23
C ASP A 74 13.06 -11.74 -10.22
N GLY A 75 12.55 -12.51 -11.18
CA GLY A 75 11.15 -12.97 -11.17
C GLY A 75 10.11 -11.84 -11.17
N SER A 76 9.17 -11.89 -10.23
CA SER A 76 8.04 -10.96 -10.08
C SER A 76 8.27 -9.84 -9.06
N ILE A 77 9.48 -9.71 -8.52
CA ILE A 77 9.79 -8.70 -7.48
C ILE A 77 9.86 -7.32 -8.12
N LEU A 78 9.13 -6.38 -7.51
CA LEU A 78 9.03 -5.00 -7.96
C LEU A 78 9.84 -4.04 -7.09
N GLY A 79 9.97 -4.36 -5.80
CA GLY A 79 10.79 -3.64 -4.85
C GLY A 79 11.12 -4.55 -3.67
N PHE A 80 12.16 -4.18 -2.94
CA PHE A 80 12.46 -4.75 -1.64
C PHE A 80 13.32 -3.79 -0.82
N ILE A 81 13.40 -4.03 0.48
CA ILE A 81 14.23 -3.26 1.40
C ILE A 81 15.27 -4.10 2.12
N ALA A 82 16.53 -3.69 2.00
CA ALA A 82 17.63 -4.23 2.81
C ALA A 82 17.72 -3.44 4.13
N MET A 83 17.02 -3.92 5.16
CA MET A 83 16.91 -3.24 6.46
C MET A 83 18.26 -2.91 7.10
N LYS A 84 19.21 -3.86 7.13
CA LYS A 84 20.56 -3.67 7.72
C LYS A 84 21.34 -2.56 7.02
N LYS A 85 21.24 -2.51 5.69
CA LYS A 85 21.93 -1.52 4.85
C LYS A 85 21.17 -0.19 4.79
N SER A 86 19.96 -0.11 5.37
CA SER A 86 19.04 1.02 5.21
C SER A 86 18.93 1.43 3.75
N LYS A 87 18.63 0.47 2.88
CA LYS A 87 18.62 0.68 1.43
C LYS A 87 17.39 0.06 0.78
N ILE A 88 16.65 0.86 0.02
CA ILE A 88 15.52 0.41 -0.81
C ILE A 88 16.00 0.14 -2.23
N PHE A 89 15.51 -0.94 -2.82
CA PHE A 89 15.73 -1.29 -4.22
C PHE A 89 14.39 -1.30 -4.96
N ILE A 90 14.32 -0.67 -6.13
CA ILE A 90 13.14 -0.72 -7.01
C ILE A 90 13.54 -1.28 -8.37
N SER A 91 12.74 -2.22 -8.86
CA SER A 91 12.93 -2.94 -10.12
C SER A 91 12.95 -2.01 -11.33
N ASN A 92 13.81 -2.31 -12.31
CA ASN A 92 13.79 -1.68 -13.64
C ASN A 92 12.56 -2.00 -14.50
N LYS A 93 11.69 -2.92 -14.04
CA LYS A 93 10.40 -3.22 -14.68
C LYS A 93 9.34 -2.14 -14.45
N LEU A 94 9.62 -1.22 -13.53
CA LEU A 94 8.75 -0.11 -13.18
C LEU A 94 9.31 1.18 -13.75
N GLU A 95 8.46 1.96 -14.41
CA GLU A 95 8.85 3.27 -14.92
C GLU A 95 8.97 4.26 -13.75
N TYR A 96 10.07 5.00 -13.71
CA TYR A 96 10.32 5.93 -12.62
C TYR A 96 9.17 6.94 -12.45
N ASP A 97 8.73 7.11 -11.20
CA ASP A 97 7.61 7.99 -10.84
C ASP A 97 6.26 7.63 -11.49
N ASP A 98 6.11 6.45 -12.10
CA ASP A 98 4.78 5.94 -12.50
C ASP A 98 3.93 5.55 -11.26
N PRO A 99 2.60 5.47 -11.39
CA PRO A 99 1.74 5.11 -10.28
C PRO A 99 2.11 3.83 -9.54
N ARG A 100 2.60 2.81 -10.25
CA ARG A 100 2.98 1.53 -9.64
C ARG A 100 4.32 1.64 -8.93
N TRP A 101 5.30 2.29 -9.54
CA TRP A 101 6.59 2.63 -8.94
C TRP A 101 6.41 3.42 -7.65
N ARG A 102 5.56 4.45 -7.65
CA ARG A 102 5.32 5.29 -6.48
C ARG A 102 4.69 4.50 -5.33
N PHE A 103 3.76 3.61 -5.65
CA PHE A 103 3.16 2.72 -4.66
C PHE A 103 4.18 1.75 -4.08
N THR A 104 4.96 1.07 -4.93
CA THR A 104 6.03 0.17 -4.47
C THR A 104 7.04 0.92 -3.61
N PHE A 105 7.51 2.08 -4.03
CA PHE A 105 8.46 2.88 -3.27
C PHE A 105 7.90 3.31 -1.90
N ALA A 106 6.68 3.84 -1.85
CA ALA A 106 6.03 4.22 -0.60
C ALA A 106 5.77 3.00 0.32
N HIS A 107 5.49 1.84 -0.27
CA HIS A 107 5.32 0.57 0.44
C HIS A 107 6.62 0.12 1.11
N GLU A 108 7.76 0.14 0.40
CA GLU A 108 9.07 -0.18 0.98
C GLU A 108 9.46 0.79 2.12
N ILE A 109 9.15 2.08 1.97
CA ILE A 109 9.32 3.06 3.07
C ILE A 109 8.43 2.67 4.27
N GLY A 110 7.21 2.19 4.01
CA GLY A 110 6.31 1.67 5.05
C GLY A 110 6.93 0.52 5.83
N HIS A 111 7.52 -0.47 5.14
CA HIS A 111 8.24 -1.56 5.82
C HIS A 111 9.37 -1.02 6.70
N PHE A 112 10.13 -0.06 6.21
CA PHE A 112 11.21 0.56 6.99
C PHE A 112 10.68 1.24 8.26
N ILE A 113 9.73 2.16 8.10
CA ILE A 113 9.26 3.02 9.19
C ILE A 113 8.47 2.22 10.23
N LEU A 114 7.64 1.28 9.79
CA LEU A 114 6.73 0.54 10.67
C LEU A 114 7.39 -0.69 11.29
N HIS A 115 8.23 -1.42 10.54
CA HIS A 115 8.64 -2.78 10.92
C HIS A 115 10.10 -2.90 11.34
N ARG A 116 10.97 -1.95 10.97
CA ARG A 116 12.42 -2.04 11.24
C ARG A 116 12.76 -2.36 12.69
N SER A 117 12.20 -1.61 13.65
CA SER A 117 12.49 -1.82 15.09
C SER A 117 12.09 -3.20 15.63
N TYR A 118 11.09 -3.85 15.01
CA TYR A 118 10.67 -5.20 15.36
C TYR A 118 11.58 -6.25 14.75
N LEU A 119 12.10 -5.99 13.55
CA LEU A 119 12.93 -6.92 12.79
C LEU A 119 14.40 -6.82 13.17
N GLU A 120 14.90 -5.65 13.60
CA GLU A 120 16.31 -5.39 13.95
C GLU A 120 16.89 -6.41 14.91
N LYS A 121 16.12 -6.86 15.91
CA LYS A 121 16.54 -7.86 16.89
C LYS A 121 16.76 -9.25 16.30
N TYR A 122 16.23 -9.47 15.11
CA TYR A 122 16.34 -10.70 14.36
C TYR A 122 17.36 -10.55 13.22
N ILE A 123 17.66 -9.33 12.74
CA ILE A 123 18.53 -9.03 11.58
C ILE A 123 19.88 -9.75 11.64
N ASP A 124 20.49 -9.87 12.81
CA ASP A 124 21.79 -10.54 12.96
C ASP A 124 21.70 -12.08 12.88
N PHE A 125 20.54 -12.68 13.14
CA PHE A 125 20.31 -14.12 12.92
C PHE A 125 20.20 -14.47 11.42
N PHE A 126 19.99 -13.48 10.53
CA PHE A 126 19.83 -13.70 9.09
C PHE A 126 21.19 -13.77 8.34
N GLU A 127 22.34 -13.50 8.99
CA GLU A 127 23.64 -13.37 8.31
C GLU A 127 24.15 -14.66 7.66
N ASP A 128 23.87 -15.84 8.22
CA ASP A 128 24.51 -17.08 7.75
C ASP A 128 23.79 -17.79 6.60
N LYS A 129 22.57 -17.36 6.22
CA LYS A 129 21.77 -18.06 5.19
C LYS A 129 20.93 -17.18 4.25
N VAL A 130 20.94 -15.86 4.40
CA VAL A 130 20.02 -15.00 3.62
C VAL A 130 20.82 -14.00 2.81
N THR A 131 20.98 -14.30 1.53
CA THR A 131 21.47 -13.38 0.50
C THR A 131 20.54 -12.18 0.41
N ASP A 132 20.72 -11.14 1.22
CA ASP A 132 20.22 -9.74 1.09
C ASP A 132 18.72 -9.51 0.72
N ILE A 133 17.95 -10.57 0.54
CA ILE A 133 16.60 -10.63 0.01
C ILE A 133 15.81 -11.30 1.12
N ILE A 134 15.09 -10.49 1.89
CA ILE A 134 14.03 -11.03 2.72
C ILE A 134 12.95 -11.48 1.74
N PHE A 135 13.02 -12.73 1.28
CA PHE A 135 11.88 -13.39 0.67
C PHE A 135 10.87 -13.62 1.79
N GLU A 136 10.00 -12.64 1.91
CA GLU A 136 9.05 -12.48 2.98
C GLU A 136 8.08 -13.69 3.12
N SER A 137 7.98 -14.56 2.09
CA SER A 137 7.12 -15.73 2.04
C SER A 137 7.67 -17.03 2.65
N ASP A 138 8.98 -17.22 2.67
CA ASP A 138 9.55 -18.57 2.94
C ASP A 138 10.04 -18.73 4.38
N ILE A 139 10.13 -17.61 5.08
CA ILE A 139 10.89 -17.46 6.32
C ILE A 139 9.97 -16.91 7.43
N ILE A 140 9.16 -15.90 7.13
CA ILE A 140 8.24 -15.29 8.10
C ILE A 140 6.90 -16.05 8.07
N PRO A 141 6.30 -16.38 9.25
CA PRO A 141 4.97 -16.99 9.28
C PRO A 141 3.96 -16.18 8.46
N ARG A 142 3.21 -16.88 7.60
CA ARG A 142 2.31 -16.28 6.60
C ARG A 142 1.36 -15.22 7.15
N ASN A 143 0.89 -15.39 8.39
CA ASN A 143 0.02 -14.43 9.07
C ASN A 143 0.75 -13.14 9.49
N ILE A 144 2.00 -13.25 9.94
CA ILE A 144 2.85 -12.09 10.29
C ILE A 144 3.21 -11.34 9.01
N ASN A 145 3.64 -12.06 7.97
CA ASN A 145 3.91 -11.50 6.66
C ASN A 145 2.69 -10.73 6.13
N LYS A 146 1.51 -11.37 6.12
CA LYS A 146 0.26 -10.75 5.67
C LYS A 146 -0.06 -9.46 6.43
N ARG A 147 0.18 -9.42 7.76
CA ARG A 147 -0.06 -8.22 8.56
C ARG A 147 0.87 -7.09 8.19
N MET A 148 2.17 -7.37 8.04
CA MET A 148 3.16 -6.38 7.61
C MET A 148 2.78 -5.80 6.25
N GLU A 149 2.46 -6.67 5.29
CA GLU A 149 2.01 -6.27 3.95
C GLU A 149 0.77 -5.37 3.99
N ILE A 150 -0.22 -5.69 4.82
CA ILE A 150 -1.41 -4.84 4.99
C ILE A 150 -1.02 -3.48 5.56
N GLN A 151 -0.18 -3.44 6.60
CA GLN A 151 0.26 -2.21 7.25
C GLN A 151 1.09 -1.33 6.30
N ALA A 152 2.00 -1.92 5.52
CA ALA A 152 2.78 -1.21 4.52
C ALA A 152 1.93 -0.69 3.36
N ASN A 153 0.92 -1.44 2.92
CA ASN A 153 -0.05 -0.97 1.93
C ASN A 153 -0.89 0.21 2.45
N LEU A 154 -1.33 0.15 3.71
CA LEU A 154 -2.00 1.27 4.37
C LEU A 154 -1.09 2.49 4.46
N PHE A 155 0.17 2.29 4.84
CA PHE A 155 1.17 3.35 4.88
C PHE A 155 1.36 4.00 3.51
N ALA A 156 1.63 3.20 2.48
CA ALA A 156 1.84 3.67 1.11
C ALA A 156 0.65 4.48 0.60
N SER A 157 -0.56 3.97 0.82
CA SER A 157 -1.79 4.64 0.39
C SER A 157 -2.00 5.98 1.09
N ASN A 158 -1.70 6.09 2.39
CA ASN A 158 -1.84 7.32 3.17
C ASN A 158 -0.69 8.32 2.92
N LEU A 159 0.51 7.85 2.59
CA LEU A 159 1.62 8.71 2.19
C LEU A 159 1.42 9.28 0.78
N LEU A 160 0.83 8.51 -0.15
CA LEU A 160 0.57 8.97 -1.51
C LEU A 160 -0.65 9.89 -1.60
N ILE A 161 -1.70 9.59 -0.83
CA ILE A 161 -2.94 10.36 -0.77
C ILE A 161 -3.21 10.74 0.69
N ASN A 162 -2.67 11.88 1.09
CA ASN A 162 -2.97 12.49 2.38
C ASN A 162 -4.47 12.89 2.44
N ASN A 163 -5.13 12.63 3.56
CA ASN A 163 -6.57 12.90 3.70
C ASN A 163 -6.92 14.40 3.58
N LEU A 164 -6.08 15.31 4.10
CA LEU A 164 -6.30 16.75 3.97
C LEU A 164 -6.25 17.19 2.51
N CYS A 165 -5.29 16.67 1.75
CA CYS A 165 -5.18 16.92 0.31
C CYS A 165 -6.37 16.31 -0.43
N LEU A 166 -6.80 15.11 -0.05
CA LEU A 166 -7.95 14.45 -0.67
C LEU A 166 -9.22 15.25 -0.47
N GLU A 167 -9.45 15.80 0.73
CA GLU A 167 -10.59 16.68 1.03
C GLU A 167 -10.54 17.99 0.24
N ALA A 168 -9.37 18.59 0.09
CA ALA A 168 -9.17 19.77 -0.76
C ALA A 168 -9.48 19.46 -2.22
N GLN A 169 -8.98 18.34 -2.74
CA GLN A 169 -9.22 17.87 -4.10
C GLN A 169 -10.69 17.50 -4.32
N TRP A 170 -11.35 16.89 -3.35
CA TRP A 170 -12.79 16.63 -3.38
C TRP A 170 -13.58 17.94 -3.46
N SER A 171 -13.23 18.92 -2.63
CA SER A 171 -13.87 20.25 -2.64
C SER A 171 -13.69 20.97 -3.99
N ASN A 172 -12.51 20.86 -4.60
CA ASN A 172 -12.25 21.42 -5.93
C ASN A 172 -13.07 20.72 -7.02
N PHE A 173 -13.13 19.39 -6.98
CA PHE A 173 -13.95 18.61 -7.89
C PHE A 173 -15.43 18.98 -7.77
N LYS A 174 -15.96 19.11 -6.55
CA LYS A 174 -17.35 19.53 -6.32
C LYS A 174 -17.66 20.88 -6.96
N LYS A 175 -16.78 21.87 -6.76
CA LYS A 175 -16.92 23.20 -7.36
C LYS A 175 -16.89 23.15 -8.89
N GLN A 176 -15.96 22.39 -9.46
CA GLN A 176 -15.79 22.28 -10.91
C GLN A 176 -17.01 21.64 -11.60
N TYR A 177 -17.65 20.67 -10.95
CA TYR A 177 -18.76 19.90 -11.53
C TYR A 177 -20.13 20.22 -10.92
N PHE A 178 -20.22 21.30 -10.13
CA PHE A 178 -21.46 21.76 -9.47
C PHE A 178 -22.16 20.66 -8.64
N ILE A 179 -21.37 19.88 -7.90
CA ILE A 179 -21.85 18.82 -7.01
C ILE A 179 -22.12 19.44 -5.64
N VAL A 180 -23.33 19.23 -5.13
CA VAL A 180 -23.77 19.74 -3.81
C VAL A 180 -23.68 18.66 -2.73
N GLU A 181 -23.71 17.39 -3.15
CA GLU A 181 -23.68 16.23 -2.30
C GLU A 181 -22.34 16.07 -1.58
N ASP A 182 -22.36 15.52 -0.37
CA ASP A 182 -21.13 15.28 0.41
C ASP A 182 -20.32 14.08 -0.11
N TYR A 183 -21.00 13.17 -0.81
CA TYR A 183 -20.42 11.97 -1.41
C TYR A 183 -21.09 11.66 -2.76
N LEU A 184 -20.43 10.85 -3.58
CA LEU A 184 -21.02 10.25 -4.77
C LEU A 184 -21.54 8.85 -4.43
N PHE A 185 -22.77 8.57 -4.85
CA PHE A 185 -23.36 7.24 -4.71
C PHE A 185 -23.28 6.48 -6.04
N LEU A 186 -22.56 5.36 -6.05
CA LEU A 186 -22.43 4.50 -7.23
C LEU A 186 -23.55 3.46 -7.26
N ASP A 187 -24.47 3.62 -8.20
CA ASP A 187 -25.57 2.69 -8.47
C ASP A 187 -25.61 2.29 -9.96
N ASN A 188 -26.73 1.72 -10.41
CA ASN A 188 -26.91 1.31 -11.80
C ASN A 188 -27.19 2.48 -12.77
N GLN A 189 -27.37 3.72 -12.28
CA GLN A 189 -27.65 4.88 -13.13
C GLN A 189 -26.39 5.31 -13.88
N LYS A 190 -26.54 5.57 -15.19
CA LYS A 190 -25.42 5.98 -16.06
C LYS A 190 -24.73 7.25 -15.58
N ILE A 191 -25.49 8.22 -15.06
CA ILE A 191 -24.94 9.48 -14.56
C ILE A 191 -24.03 9.27 -13.35
N ASN A 192 -24.43 8.41 -12.41
CA ASN A 192 -23.66 8.10 -11.20
C ASN A 192 -22.38 7.34 -11.54
N LYS A 193 -22.47 6.35 -12.44
CA LYS A 193 -21.29 5.64 -12.96
C LYS A 193 -20.29 6.58 -13.61
N ASN A 194 -20.77 7.50 -14.46
CA ASN A 194 -19.91 8.46 -15.15
C ASN A 194 -19.25 9.45 -14.18
N ARG A 195 -20.01 9.99 -13.20
CA ARG A 195 -19.46 10.87 -12.16
C ARG A 195 -18.39 10.16 -11.32
N ALA A 196 -18.64 8.92 -10.91
CA ALA A 196 -17.67 8.13 -10.16
C ALA A 196 -16.39 7.84 -10.97
N LYS A 197 -16.52 7.46 -12.25
CA LYS A 197 -15.37 7.28 -13.16
C LYS A 197 -14.54 8.56 -13.27
N LEU A 198 -15.21 9.70 -13.48
CA LEU A 198 -14.58 11.00 -13.61
C LEU A 198 -13.84 11.42 -12.34
N LEU A 199 -14.44 11.22 -11.17
CA LEU A 199 -13.79 11.50 -9.88
C LEU A 199 -12.56 10.61 -9.68
N VAL A 200 -12.66 9.32 -9.98
CA VAL A 200 -11.53 8.38 -9.85
C VAL A 200 -10.38 8.77 -10.78
N GLU A 201 -10.67 9.20 -12.01
CA GLU A 201 -9.67 9.69 -12.95
C GLU A 201 -9.03 10.99 -12.48
N TYR A 202 -9.83 11.93 -11.99
CA TYR A 202 -9.36 13.19 -11.42
C TYR A 202 -8.39 12.97 -10.24
N ILE A 203 -8.77 12.12 -9.28
CA ILE A 203 -7.93 11.79 -8.12
C ILE A 203 -6.69 11.01 -8.55
N GLY A 204 -6.83 10.04 -9.45
CA GLY A 204 -5.71 9.26 -9.98
C GLY A 204 -4.65 10.16 -10.64
N HIS A 205 -5.10 11.13 -11.44
CA HIS A 205 -4.23 12.10 -12.09
C HIS A 205 -3.56 13.04 -11.09
N ASN A 206 -4.34 13.67 -10.19
CA ASN A 206 -3.81 14.72 -9.31
C ASN A 206 -2.82 14.18 -8.26
N PHE A 207 -3.03 12.95 -7.78
CA PHE A 207 -2.11 12.30 -6.86
C PHE A 207 -1.07 11.41 -7.56
N ASN A 208 -1.17 11.20 -8.88
CA ASN A 208 -0.36 10.25 -9.66
C ASN A 208 -0.36 8.82 -9.08
N VAL A 209 -1.55 8.25 -8.94
CA VAL A 209 -1.80 6.92 -8.38
C VAL A 209 -2.71 6.11 -9.30
N SER A 210 -2.73 4.79 -9.11
CA SER A 210 -3.62 3.94 -9.91
C SER A 210 -5.08 4.21 -9.57
N LYS A 211 -5.98 3.96 -10.54
CA LYS A 211 -7.43 4.06 -10.31
C LYS A 211 -7.90 3.21 -9.13
N GLN A 212 -7.27 2.05 -8.90
CA GLN A 212 -7.59 1.18 -7.77
C GLN A 212 -7.24 1.81 -6.43
N VAL A 213 -6.06 2.43 -6.29
CA VAL A 213 -5.66 3.14 -5.06
C VAL A 213 -6.59 4.33 -4.80
N ALA A 214 -6.94 5.08 -5.86
CA ALA A 214 -7.89 6.19 -5.76
C ALA A 214 -9.27 5.72 -5.28
N ILE A 215 -9.83 4.64 -5.85
CA ILE A 215 -11.11 4.05 -5.44
C ILE A 215 -11.07 3.66 -3.96
N ILE A 216 -10.03 2.95 -3.53
CA ILE A 216 -9.89 2.52 -2.13
C ILE A 216 -9.92 3.73 -1.21
N LYS A 217 -9.16 4.80 -1.52
CA LYS A 217 -9.11 5.99 -0.67
C LYS A 217 -10.41 6.79 -0.67
N LEU A 218 -11.09 6.90 -1.81
CA LEU A 218 -12.40 7.54 -1.89
C LEU A 218 -13.46 6.81 -1.05
N MET A 219 -13.48 5.48 -1.11
CA MET A 219 -14.42 4.67 -0.33
C MET A 219 -14.14 4.74 1.17
N LYS A 220 -12.86 4.63 1.58
CA LYS A 220 -12.48 4.69 3.00
C LYS A 220 -12.75 6.04 3.64
N ASN A 221 -12.67 7.12 2.87
CA ASN A 221 -13.03 8.47 3.32
C ASN A 221 -14.51 8.83 3.06
N GLN A 222 -15.36 7.86 2.70
CA GLN A 222 -16.80 8.06 2.48
C GLN A 222 -17.14 9.12 1.41
N ILE A 223 -16.21 9.39 0.48
CA ILE A 223 -16.44 10.27 -0.67
C ILE A 223 -17.15 9.51 -1.80
N LEU A 224 -16.89 8.20 -1.91
CA LEU A 224 -17.55 7.30 -2.84
C LEU A 224 -18.22 6.18 -2.07
N ASP A 225 -19.55 6.15 -2.10
CA ASP A 225 -20.36 5.08 -1.55
C ASP A 225 -21.02 4.26 -2.67
N LEU A 226 -21.56 3.09 -2.35
CA LEU A 226 -22.03 2.14 -3.36
C LEU A 226 -23.32 1.41 -2.97
N ASP A 227 -24.18 1.23 -3.96
CA ASP A 227 -25.27 0.26 -3.91
C ASP A 227 -24.70 -1.15 -4.16
N LYS A 228 -24.71 -2.01 -3.15
CA LYS A 228 -24.20 -3.39 -3.26
C LYS A 228 -24.95 -4.23 -4.30
N SER A 229 -26.17 -3.84 -4.68
CA SER A 229 -26.94 -4.48 -5.76
C SER A 229 -26.24 -4.38 -7.13
N ILE A 230 -25.30 -3.45 -7.31
CA ILE A 230 -24.49 -3.37 -8.54
C ILE A 230 -23.61 -4.62 -8.73
N PHE A 231 -23.34 -5.38 -7.66
CA PHE A 231 -22.51 -6.59 -7.71
C PHE A 231 -23.30 -7.87 -7.99
N THR A 232 -24.61 -7.92 -7.71
CA THR A 232 -25.40 -9.16 -7.89
C THR A 232 -25.60 -9.53 -9.35
N LYS A 233 -25.63 -8.55 -10.27
CA LYS A 233 -25.62 -8.82 -11.72
C LYS A 233 -24.34 -9.52 -12.22
N LYS A 234 -23.25 -9.45 -11.44
CA LYS A 234 -21.95 -10.06 -11.77
C LYS A 234 -21.88 -11.56 -11.48
N MET A 235 -22.69 -12.06 -10.54
CA MET A 235 -22.72 -13.48 -10.18
C MET A 235 -23.50 -14.35 -11.19
N ASN A 236 -24.39 -13.75 -11.99
CA ASN A 236 -25.34 -14.49 -12.82
C ASN A 236 -25.07 -14.46 -14.33
N ASN A 237 -24.10 -13.68 -14.84
CA ASN A 237 -23.83 -13.56 -16.28
C ASN A 237 -22.33 -13.51 -16.61
N ILE A 238 -21.92 -14.28 -17.62
CA ILE A 238 -20.61 -14.22 -18.27
C ILE A 238 -20.60 -12.99 -19.20
N PHE A 239 -19.86 -11.96 -18.79
CA PHE A 239 -19.38 -10.75 -19.49
C PHE A 239 -20.26 -10.09 -20.59
N SER A 240 -20.79 -8.91 -20.28
CA SER A 240 -20.67 -7.77 -21.21
C SER A 240 -19.53 -6.86 -20.71
N VAL A 241 -18.93 -6.10 -21.64
CA VAL A 241 -17.82 -5.15 -21.43
C VAL A 241 -18.20 -3.98 -20.49
N GLU A 242 -19.47 -3.88 -20.09
CA GLU A 242 -19.99 -3.01 -19.03
C GLU A 242 -19.68 -3.64 -17.66
N ASP A 243 -18.66 -3.26 -16.90
CA ASP A 243 -17.78 -2.11 -16.98
C ASP A 243 -16.51 -2.53 -16.22
N TYR A 244 -15.34 -2.54 -16.86
CA TYR A 244 -14.05 -2.79 -16.19
C TYR A 244 -13.90 -1.96 -14.89
N PHE A 245 -14.48 -0.76 -14.88
CA PHE A 245 -14.59 0.09 -13.71
C PHE A 245 -15.36 -0.56 -12.54
N ILE A 246 -16.52 -1.17 -12.79
CA ILE A 246 -17.31 -1.84 -11.75
C ILE A 246 -16.58 -3.07 -11.21
N ASP A 247 -15.84 -3.80 -12.06
CA ASP A 247 -14.98 -4.90 -11.59
C ASP A 247 -13.89 -4.40 -10.64
N MET A 248 -13.23 -3.29 -10.98
CA MET A 248 -12.21 -2.65 -10.15
C MET A 248 -12.79 -2.12 -8.83
N VAL A 249 -14.00 -1.52 -8.85
CA VAL A 249 -14.70 -1.11 -7.64
C VAL A 249 -15.04 -2.30 -6.76
N TYR A 250 -15.54 -3.41 -7.35
CA TYR A 250 -15.83 -4.63 -6.61
C TYR A 250 -14.56 -5.20 -5.93
N LYS A 251 -13.44 -5.29 -6.66
CA LYS A 251 -12.16 -5.76 -6.10
C LYS A 251 -11.69 -4.86 -4.95
N SER A 252 -11.87 -3.55 -5.08
CA SER A 252 -11.54 -2.56 -4.04
C SER A 252 -12.44 -2.71 -2.82
N TYR A 253 -13.75 -2.91 -3.01
CA TYR A 253 -14.70 -3.20 -1.95
C TYR A 253 -14.33 -4.49 -1.20
N CYS A 254 -14.04 -5.58 -1.93
CA CYS A 254 -13.59 -6.83 -1.32
C CYS A 254 -12.28 -6.64 -0.54
N TYR A 255 -11.31 -5.88 -1.09
CA TYR A 255 -10.06 -5.57 -0.39
C TYR A 255 -10.30 -4.84 0.93
N ILE A 256 -11.17 -3.83 0.95
CA ILE A 256 -11.49 -3.06 2.17
C ILE A 256 -12.17 -3.96 3.21
N ASN A 257 -13.15 -4.77 2.82
CA ASN A 257 -13.97 -5.54 3.75
C ASN A 257 -13.34 -6.87 4.18
N ASN A 258 -12.54 -7.51 3.33
CA ASN A 258 -11.90 -8.81 3.65
C ASN A 258 -10.59 -8.65 4.45
N ASN A 259 -10.11 -7.42 4.66
CA ASN A 259 -8.98 -7.12 5.54
C ASN A 259 -9.39 -6.89 7.00
N LEU A 260 -10.64 -7.23 7.39
CA LEU A 260 -11.13 -7.19 8.78
C LEU A 260 -11.26 -8.54 9.49
N TYR A 261 -11.00 -9.67 8.82
CA TYR A 261 -10.78 -10.95 9.51
C TYR A 261 -9.83 -11.82 8.68
N ILE A 262 -8.58 -11.97 9.16
CA ILE A 262 -7.66 -13.12 9.07
C ILE A 262 -6.46 -12.79 9.96
#